data_AF-A0AAV2BS96-F1
#
_entry.id   AF-A0AAV2BS96-F1
#
_cell.length_a   1.000
_cell.length_b   1.000
_cell.length_c   1.000
_cell.angle_alpha   90.00
_cell.angle_beta   90.00
_cell.angle_gamma   90.00
#
_symmetry.space_group_name_H-M   'P 1'
#
loop_
_entity.id
_entity.type
_entity.pdbx_description
1 polymer ?
#
loop_
_entity_poly.entity_id
_entity_poly.type
_entity_poly.pdbx_seq_one_letter_code
_entity_poly.pdbx_strand_id
1 'polypeptide(L)'
;MSCSCHGGRVKRLAVAPNVPFMFWSAAEDGIVMQYDLRVPHQCSNICNNVLINLVYHLGRNAEAKCIAINPLRPELLAVGANDPYVRLYDRRMIKPTIAKYPREQSSGTPWENLSYLGDPVEPGEDNLPPGCVSYFVAGHLPLKQDDFKKRYRTLTSTYVAFSPDGNELLANLGGEQIYLFNILKKRKQLSFDMMDFSQPRDSTSSSGDSVSSKKSSTNGIHSNGINVSCVYHEVPSYARAPVHKWSSPSAAAKFEKLKKRANEAFDKQEYTLAISLYSKGITLFPNVACLYGNRAAAYIKRAWDGDHYAAIRDCYAAMRLDPDYLKAHFRLAQCLHKLRWVKEALECLTAIRLKFPDYAKTKTFESFETDVKVACFADMERADTESDDESNLSGAMAASNSVNKRHSNSIAKALLAISDQEKAWRASAYDYEARFCGHCNTTTDIKEANFFGSSGQYIVAGSDDGSIFIWDRVTTNIVRVLRGDESIVNCLQPHPSTCLLATSGIDPVVRLWGPRAEDGSKEDREIRDSEDAAVANQRRMNADPLEIMLLNMGYRIPGVLEHMSEELEQRNGPDRSIVQCRTS
;
A
#
# COMPACT_ATOMS: atom_id res chain seq x y z
N MET A 1 -35.40 -14.95 -0.43
CA MET A 1 -34.97 -14.65 0.96
C MET A 1 -34.01 -13.47 0.88
N SER A 2 -34.25 -12.39 1.61
CA SER A 2 -33.40 -11.19 1.63
C SER A 2 -32.86 -10.98 3.06
N CYS A 3 -31.54 -10.80 3.20
CA CYS A 3 -30.92 -10.44 4.47
C CYS A 3 -30.73 -8.92 4.54
N SER A 4 -31.19 -8.28 5.62
CA SER A 4 -31.14 -6.81 5.82
C SER A 4 -30.46 -6.43 7.13
N CYS A 5 -29.46 -7.23 7.56
CA CYS A 5 -28.76 -7.01 8.83
C CYS A 5 -27.75 -5.86 8.78
N HIS A 6 -27.19 -5.54 7.61
CA HIS A 6 -26.32 -4.37 7.45
C HIS A 6 -27.13 -3.10 7.20
N GLY A 7 -26.62 -1.97 7.70
CA GLY A 7 -27.18 -0.64 7.45
C GLY A 7 -26.71 0.00 6.14
N GLY A 8 -25.65 -0.56 5.53
CA GLY A 8 -25.07 -0.11 4.28
C GLY A 8 -24.95 -1.23 3.24
N ARG A 9 -24.44 -0.91 2.05
CA ARG A 9 -24.23 -1.92 1.01
C ARG A 9 -23.16 -2.91 1.48
N VAL A 10 -23.44 -4.20 1.33
CA VAL A 10 -22.42 -5.24 1.53
C VAL A 10 -21.44 -5.16 0.38
N LYS A 11 -20.18 -4.88 0.71
CA LYS A 11 -19.10 -4.74 -0.27
C LYS A 11 -18.55 -6.07 -0.69
N ARG A 12 -18.42 -7.00 0.25
CA ARG A 12 -17.84 -8.31 -0.02
C ARG A 12 -18.31 -9.37 0.97
N LEU A 13 -18.47 -10.58 0.44
CA LEU A 13 -18.64 -11.80 1.23
C LEU A 13 -17.33 -12.60 1.19
N ALA A 14 -17.01 -13.24 2.31
CA ALA A 14 -15.90 -14.17 2.41
C ALA A 14 -16.38 -15.54 2.90
N VAL A 15 -15.77 -16.58 2.36
CA VAL A 15 -16.01 -17.99 2.70
C VAL A 15 -14.67 -18.67 2.93
N ALA A 16 -14.67 -19.76 3.71
CA ALA A 16 -13.50 -20.60 3.94
C ALA A 16 -13.79 -22.03 3.47
N PRO A 17 -12.92 -22.65 2.63
CA PRO A 17 -13.15 -24.00 2.13
C PRO A 17 -13.34 -25.05 3.25
N ASN A 18 -12.59 -24.89 4.34
CA ASN A 18 -12.61 -25.82 5.48
C ASN A 18 -13.79 -25.60 6.43
N VAL A 19 -14.59 -24.55 6.23
CA VAL A 19 -15.71 -24.19 7.10
C VAL A 19 -16.92 -23.80 6.24
N PRO A 20 -17.52 -24.75 5.50
CA PRO A 20 -18.53 -24.46 4.48
C PRO A 20 -19.87 -23.93 5.06
N PHE A 21 -20.08 -24.12 6.36
CA PHE A 21 -21.28 -23.65 7.06
C PHE A 21 -21.15 -22.21 7.59
N MET A 22 -19.96 -21.58 7.53
CA MET A 22 -19.79 -20.19 7.94
C MET A 22 -19.45 -19.30 6.75
N PHE A 23 -19.98 -18.09 6.75
CA PHE A 23 -19.55 -17.02 5.87
C PHE A 23 -19.51 -15.69 6.62
N TRP A 24 -18.75 -14.74 6.08
CA TRP A 24 -18.58 -13.41 6.66
C TRP A 24 -18.95 -12.35 5.64
N SER A 25 -19.42 -11.21 6.12
CA SER A 25 -19.73 -10.04 5.29
C SER A 25 -19.01 -8.81 5.81
N ALA A 26 -18.56 -7.97 4.89
CA ALA A 26 -18.06 -6.63 5.15
C ALA A 26 -18.91 -5.61 4.38
N ALA A 27 -19.27 -4.51 5.03
CA ALA A 27 -20.18 -3.52 4.48
C ALA A 27 -19.75 -2.07 4.76
N GLU A 28 -20.40 -1.15 4.04
CA GLU A 28 -20.18 0.31 4.16
C GLU A 28 -20.49 0.86 5.55
N ASP A 29 -21.27 0.16 6.37
CA ASP A 29 -21.55 0.58 7.76
C ASP A 29 -20.35 0.36 8.71
N GLY A 30 -19.19 -0.07 8.19
CA GLY A 30 -17.98 -0.30 8.97
C GLY A 30 -18.01 -1.59 9.78
N ILE A 31 -19.02 -2.43 9.58
CA ILE A 31 -19.25 -3.64 10.37
C ILE A 31 -18.87 -4.88 9.57
N VAL A 32 -18.22 -5.82 10.26
CA VAL A 32 -17.98 -7.18 9.78
C VAL A 32 -18.82 -8.15 10.59
N MET A 33 -19.68 -8.91 9.91
CA MET A 33 -20.55 -9.90 10.54
C MET A 33 -20.14 -11.33 10.20
N GLN A 34 -20.42 -12.25 11.12
CA GLN A 34 -20.25 -13.70 10.92
C GLN A 34 -21.63 -14.37 10.85
N TYR A 35 -21.81 -15.30 9.94
CA TYR A 35 -23.04 -16.08 9.82
C TYR A 35 -22.72 -17.57 9.89
N ASP A 36 -23.57 -18.32 10.58
CA ASP A 36 -23.54 -19.78 10.63
C ASP A 36 -24.84 -20.32 10.03
N LEU A 37 -24.73 -20.98 8.88
CA LEU A 37 -25.86 -21.53 8.12
C LEU A 37 -26.60 -22.64 8.86
N ARG A 38 -26.01 -23.21 9.93
CA ARG A 38 -26.65 -24.25 10.74
C ARG A 38 -27.65 -23.66 11.74
N VAL A 39 -27.56 -22.37 12.01
CA VAL A 39 -28.47 -21.65 12.92
C VAL A 39 -29.48 -20.89 12.08
N PRO A 40 -30.79 -21.08 12.29
CA PRO A 40 -31.79 -20.31 11.56
C PRO A 40 -31.60 -18.82 11.84
N HIS A 41 -31.39 -18.04 10.79
CA HIS A 41 -31.18 -16.61 10.88
C HIS A 41 -32.47 -15.87 10.52
N GLN A 42 -32.91 -14.98 11.42
CA GLN A 42 -34.00 -14.05 11.16
C GLN A 42 -33.47 -12.63 11.33
N CYS A 43 -33.59 -11.82 10.29
CA CYS A 43 -33.15 -10.44 10.34
C CYS A 43 -33.97 -9.67 11.37
N SER A 44 -33.27 -9.03 12.31
CA SER A 44 -33.85 -8.23 13.36
C SER A 44 -33.09 -6.91 13.46
N ASN A 45 -33.71 -5.92 14.11
CA ASN A 45 -33.06 -4.65 14.40
C ASN A 45 -31.85 -4.79 15.32
N ILE A 46 -31.72 -5.91 16.02
CA ILE A 46 -30.63 -6.23 16.92
C ILE A 46 -29.85 -7.38 16.28
N CYS A 47 -28.64 -7.10 15.82
CA CYS A 47 -27.75 -8.08 15.21
C CYS A 47 -26.72 -8.49 16.25
N ASN A 48 -26.71 -9.76 16.66
CA ASN A 48 -25.82 -10.30 17.70
C ASN A 48 -24.58 -11.01 17.14
N ASN A 49 -24.35 -10.89 15.84
CA ASN A 49 -23.35 -11.62 15.09
C ASN A 49 -22.25 -10.71 14.52
N VAL A 50 -22.05 -9.55 15.15
CA VAL A 50 -21.02 -8.58 14.77
C VAL A 50 -19.68 -9.06 15.29
N LEU A 51 -18.74 -9.32 14.38
CA LEU A 51 -17.41 -9.76 14.75
C LEU A 51 -16.47 -8.58 14.99
N ILE A 52 -16.47 -7.61 14.07
CA ILE A 52 -15.62 -6.41 14.14
C ILE A 52 -16.49 -5.19 13.86
N ASN A 53 -16.32 -4.14 14.65
CA ASN A 53 -16.93 -2.84 14.42
C ASN A 53 -15.83 -1.79 14.23
N LEU A 54 -15.53 -1.44 12.98
CA LEU A 54 -14.46 -0.50 12.64
C LEU A 54 -14.76 0.92 13.12
N VAL A 55 -16.03 1.27 13.31
CA VAL A 55 -16.44 2.63 13.70
C VAL A 55 -15.91 3.01 15.07
N TYR A 56 -15.74 2.04 15.99
CA TYR A 56 -15.15 2.30 17.31
C TYR A 56 -13.66 2.67 17.25
N HIS A 57 -12.95 2.31 16.18
CA HIS A 57 -11.50 2.52 16.07
C HIS A 57 -11.12 3.60 15.07
N LEU A 58 -11.79 3.63 13.91
CA LEU A 58 -11.54 4.56 12.82
C LEU A 58 -12.45 5.79 12.83
N GLY A 59 -13.46 5.81 13.71
CA GLY A 59 -14.45 6.87 13.79
C GLY A 59 -15.63 6.68 12.83
N ARG A 60 -16.58 7.61 12.88
CA ARG A 60 -17.93 7.51 12.28
C ARG A 60 -17.98 7.22 10.79
N ASN A 61 -16.95 7.59 10.04
CA ASN A 61 -16.89 7.43 8.58
C ASN A 61 -16.18 6.14 8.17
N ALA A 62 -15.92 5.22 9.08
CA ALA A 62 -15.24 3.96 8.78
C ALA A 62 -16.11 3.06 7.90
N GLU A 63 -15.56 2.59 6.79
CA GLU A 63 -16.23 1.62 5.91
C GLU A 63 -15.40 0.35 5.80
N ALA A 64 -16.03 -0.82 5.88
CA ALA A 64 -15.37 -2.09 5.59
C ALA A 64 -15.47 -2.37 4.09
N LYS A 65 -14.39 -2.09 3.35
CA LYS A 65 -14.34 -2.14 1.89
C LYS A 65 -14.13 -3.56 1.37
N CYS A 66 -13.32 -4.36 2.04
CA CYS A 66 -13.05 -5.73 1.62
C CYS A 66 -12.71 -6.64 2.79
N ILE A 67 -12.91 -7.94 2.56
CA ILE A 67 -12.70 -9.01 3.53
C ILE A 67 -12.17 -10.26 2.83
N ALA A 68 -11.25 -10.95 3.47
CA ALA A 68 -10.80 -12.29 3.07
C ALA A 68 -10.53 -13.16 4.29
N ILE A 69 -10.76 -14.46 4.14
CA ILE A 69 -10.42 -15.47 5.15
C ILE A 69 -9.25 -16.29 4.63
N ASN A 70 -8.31 -16.60 5.50
CA ASN A 70 -7.18 -17.43 5.14
C ASN A 70 -7.66 -18.87 4.82
N PRO A 71 -7.31 -19.42 3.64
CA PRO A 71 -7.85 -20.70 3.19
C PRO A 71 -7.39 -21.89 4.04
N LEU A 72 -6.17 -21.84 4.59
CA LEU A 72 -5.59 -22.91 5.41
C LEU A 72 -5.73 -22.66 6.91
N ARG A 73 -5.83 -21.41 7.33
CA ARG A 73 -5.98 -20.98 8.73
C ARG A 73 -7.22 -20.11 8.92
N PRO A 74 -8.45 -20.66 8.88
CA PRO A 74 -9.69 -19.88 8.92
C PRO A 74 -9.86 -19.01 10.18
N GLU A 75 -9.03 -19.17 11.21
CA GLU A 75 -8.90 -18.25 12.32
C GLU A 75 -8.39 -16.85 11.94
N LEU A 76 -7.63 -16.74 10.85
CA LEU A 76 -7.07 -15.48 10.36
C LEU A 76 -8.02 -14.82 9.34
N LEU A 77 -8.38 -13.58 9.64
CA LEU A 77 -9.34 -12.77 8.90
C LEU A 77 -8.68 -11.44 8.51
N ALA A 78 -8.58 -11.16 7.21
CA ALA A 78 -8.08 -9.89 6.71
C ALA A 78 -9.24 -8.95 6.36
N VAL A 79 -9.14 -7.69 6.80
CA VAL A 79 -10.13 -6.64 6.55
C VAL A 79 -9.42 -5.39 6.02
N GLY A 80 -9.91 -4.88 4.90
CA GLY A 80 -9.51 -3.57 4.34
C GLY A 80 -10.61 -2.54 4.57
N ALA A 81 -10.21 -1.31 4.88
CA ALA A 81 -11.13 -0.21 5.14
C ALA A 81 -10.90 0.96 4.17
N ASN A 82 -11.55 2.09 4.42
CA ASN A 82 -11.36 3.35 3.70
C ASN A 82 -10.04 4.08 4.04
N ASP A 83 -8.98 3.32 4.30
CA ASP A 83 -7.62 3.79 4.57
C ASP A 83 -6.59 2.82 3.95
N PRO A 84 -5.28 3.15 3.90
CA PRO A 84 -4.28 2.28 3.28
C PRO A 84 -3.91 1.04 4.12
N TYR A 85 -4.48 0.89 5.32
CA TYR A 85 -4.11 -0.15 6.25
C TYR A 85 -4.94 -1.42 6.02
N VAL A 86 -4.24 -2.54 5.93
CA VAL A 86 -4.85 -3.87 5.93
C VAL A 86 -4.70 -4.48 7.32
N ARG A 87 -5.84 -4.91 7.88
CA ARG A 87 -5.94 -5.42 9.25
C ARG A 87 -6.09 -6.93 9.22
N LEU A 88 -5.18 -7.64 9.86
CA LEU A 88 -5.23 -9.09 10.00
C LEU A 88 -5.61 -9.44 11.42
N TYR A 89 -6.85 -9.90 11.60
CA TYR A 89 -7.43 -10.30 12.87
C TYR A 89 -7.27 -11.81 13.12
N ASP A 90 -7.00 -12.19 14.37
CA ASP A 90 -7.22 -13.55 14.88
C ASP A 90 -8.60 -13.62 15.53
N ARG A 91 -9.57 -14.20 14.82
CA ARG A 91 -10.96 -14.24 15.28
C ARG A 91 -11.17 -15.11 16.52
N ARG A 92 -10.22 -15.98 16.89
CA ARG A 92 -10.32 -16.80 18.12
C ARG A 92 -10.19 -15.94 19.37
N MET A 93 -9.57 -14.78 19.24
CA MET A 93 -9.40 -13.82 20.33
C MET A 93 -10.60 -12.86 20.45
N ILE A 94 -11.50 -12.84 19.47
CA ILE A 94 -12.56 -11.84 19.34
C ILE A 94 -13.90 -12.48 19.69
N LYS A 95 -14.67 -11.83 20.57
CA LYS A 95 -16.03 -12.24 20.90
C LYS A 95 -17.03 -11.46 20.05
N PRO A 96 -18.03 -12.11 19.44
CA PRO A 96 -19.08 -11.40 18.73
C PRO A 96 -19.83 -10.43 19.65
N THR A 97 -20.11 -9.24 19.15
CA THR A 97 -20.84 -8.17 19.82
C THR A 97 -22.21 -7.94 19.19
N ILE A 98 -22.97 -7.02 19.78
CA ILE A 98 -24.32 -6.68 19.35
C ILE A 98 -24.32 -5.29 18.70
N ALA A 99 -24.85 -5.17 17.48
CA ALA A 99 -25.23 -3.91 16.87
C ALA A 99 -26.75 -3.73 16.88
N LYS A 100 -27.20 -2.49 17.09
CA LYS A 100 -28.63 -2.12 17.06
C LYS A 100 -28.86 -1.12 15.93
N TYR A 101 -29.80 -1.44 15.04
CA TYR A 101 -30.26 -0.59 13.97
C TYR A 101 -31.68 -0.06 14.29
N PRO A 102 -31.94 1.25 14.13
CA PRO A 102 -33.26 1.84 14.40
C PRO A 102 -34.25 1.47 13.30
N ARG A 103 -35.55 1.55 13.62
CA ARG A 103 -36.64 1.15 12.73
C ARG A 103 -37.29 2.31 11.97
N GLU A 104 -36.92 3.57 12.22
CA GLU A 104 -37.68 4.74 11.73
C GLU A 104 -37.00 5.51 10.59
N GLN A 105 -37.75 5.70 9.50
CA GLN A 105 -37.45 6.58 8.37
C GLN A 105 -37.58 8.04 8.81
N SER A 106 -36.47 8.66 9.23
CA SER A 106 -36.33 10.11 9.09
C SER A 106 -35.83 10.39 7.67
N SER A 107 -36.34 11.45 7.04
CA SER A 107 -36.18 11.84 5.63
C SER A 107 -34.76 12.25 5.20
N GLY A 108 -33.73 11.68 5.81
CA GLY A 108 -32.34 11.72 5.37
C GLY A 108 -31.93 10.33 4.88
N THR A 109 -30.82 10.23 4.17
CA THR A 109 -30.31 8.92 3.78
C THR A 109 -29.97 8.11 5.04
N PRO A 110 -30.21 6.77 5.10
CA PRO A 110 -30.00 5.97 6.31
C PRO A 110 -28.58 6.03 6.92
N TRP A 111 -27.59 6.49 6.15
CA TRP A 111 -26.20 6.65 6.60
C TRP A 111 -25.91 8.00 7.29
N GLU A 112 -26.74 9.04 7.06
CA GLU A 112 -26.57 10.38 7.67
C GLU A 112 -27.07 10.42 9.13
N ASN A 113 -28.06 9.60 9.46
CA ASN A 113 -28.64 9.50 10.79
C ASN A 113 -28.10 8.25 11.49
N LEU A 114 -26.82 8.28 11.86
CA LEU A 114 -26.13 7.24 12.63
C LEU A 114 -25.83 7.72 14.06
N SER A 115 -26.79 8.40 14.70
CA SER A 115 -26.85 8.59 16.16
C SER A 115 -27.12 7.26 16.92
N TYR A 116 -26.75 6.11 16.33
CA TYR A 116 -27.32 4.79 16.65
C TYR A 116 -26.30 3.65 16.76
N LEU A 117 -25.02 3.92 16.54
CA LEU A 117 -24.00 3.13 17.21
C LEU A 117 -24.12 3.50 18.68
N GLY A 118 -24.55 2.54 19.49
CA GLY A 118 -25.01 2.79 20.85
C GLY A 118 -24.14 3.80 21.59
N ASP A 119 -24.78 4.56 22.49
CA ASP A 119 -24.07 4.97 23.69
C ASP A 119 -23.16 3.81 24.09
N PRO A 120 -21.85 4.04 24.26
CA PRO A 120 -20.95 2.96 24.64
C PRO A 120 -21.64 2.22 25.78
N VAL A 121 -21.80 0.91 25.65
CA VAL A 121 -22.07 0.09 26.82
C VAL A 121 -20.78 0.17 27.62
N GLU A 122 -20.65 1.26 28.37
CA GLU A 122 -19.46 1.74 29.04
C GLU A 122 -18.22 1.94 28.11
N PRO A 123 -17.36 2.94 28.33
CA PRO A 123 -16.11 3.14 27.56
C PRO A 123 -15.05 2.02 27.69
N GLY A 124 -15.42 0.82 28.14
CA GLY A 124 -14.51 -0.25 28.55
C GLY A 124 -14.72 -1.63 27.91
N GLU A 125 -15.70 -1.80 27.02
CA GLU A 125 -15.96 -3.09 26.34
C GLU A 125 -15.53 -3.10 24.87
N ASP A 126 -14.30 -2.65 24.58
CA ASP A 126 -13.66 -3.02 23.31
C ASP A 126 -13.53 -4.55 23.25
N ASN A 127 -14.19 -5.19 22.27
CA ASN A 127 -14.15 -6.64 22.11
C ASN A 127 -12.84 -7.11 21.46
N LEU A 128 -11.95 -6.18 21.09
CA LEU A 128 -10.65 -6.43 20.50
C LEU A 128 -9.54 -6.37 21.57
N PRO A 129 -9.12 -7.53 22.11
CA PRO A 129 -8.03 -7.54 23.07
C PRO A 129 -6.68 -7.15 22.43
N PRO A 130 -5.70 -6.66 23.21
CA PRO A 130 -4.36 -6.39 22.72
C PRO A 130 -3.76 -7.62 22.01
N GLY A 131 -3.17 -7.40 20.83
CA GLY A 131 -2.55 -8.46 20.03
C GLY A 131 -3.49 -9.26 19.14
N CYS A 132 -4.81 -9.01 19.16
CA CYS A 132 -5.76 -9.68 18.25
C CYS A 132 -5.60 -9.29 16.78
N VAL A 133 -4.88 -8.20 16.49
CA VAL A 133 -4.77 -7.62 15.16
C VAL A 133 -3.31 -7.28 14.83
N SER A 134 -2.93 -7.51 13.57
CA SER A 134 -1.69 -7.03 12.97
C SER A 134 -2.00 -6.11 11.80
N TYR A 135 -1.28 -5.00 11.68
CA TYR A 135 -1.49 -4.02 10.61
C TYR A 135 -0.43 -4.18 9.53
N PHE A 136 -0.84 -4.04 8.27
CA PHE A 136 0.02 -4.08 7.10
C PHE A 136 -0.23 -2.85 6.25
N VAL A 137 0.83 -2.14 5.86
CA VAL A 137 0.76 -0.95 5.01
C VAL A 137 2.10 -0.74 4.33
N ALA A 138 2.11 -0.25 3.09
CA ALA A 138 3.35 0.17 2.48
C ALA A 138 3.89 1.43 3.18
N GLY A 139 5.14 1.38 3.66
CA GLY A 139 5.64 2.34 4.65
C GLY A 139 5.66 3.83 4.23
N HIS A 140 5.52 4.13 2.94
CA HIS A 140 5.47 5.51 2.43
C HIS A 140 4.04 6.08 2.29
N LEU A 141 3.01 5.24 2.39
CA LEU A 141 1.62 5.64 2.18
C LEU A 141 0.99 6.45 3.33
N PRO A 142 1.29 6.17 4.62
CA PRO A 142 0.70 6.94 5.72
C PRO A 142 0.93 8.45 5.59
N LEU A 143 2.14 8.86 5.20
CA LEU A 143 2.51 10.27 5.05
C LEU A 143 1.93 10.93 3.78
N LYS A 144 1.60 10.12 2.77
CA LYS A 144 0.90 10.59 1.57
C LYS A 144 -0.61 10.74 1.77
N GLN A 145 -1.17 10.23 2.87
CA GLN A 145 -2.62 10.16 3.04
C GLN A 145 -3.29 11.55 2.95
N ASP A 146 -2.66 12.58 3.51
CA ASP A 146 -3.21 13.93 3.45
C ASP A 146 -3.02 14.60 2.09
N ASP A 147 -1.96 14.27 1.36
CA ASP A 147 -1.78 14.71 -0.03
C ASP A 147 -2.86 14.13 -0.94
N PHE A 148 -3.24 12.86 -0.73
CA PHE A 148 -4.35 12.22 -1.45
C PHE A 148 -5.69 12.91 -1.15
N LYS A 149 -5.98 13.19 0.12
CA LYS A 149 -7.18 13.94 0.52
C LYS A 149 -7.24 15.33 -0.12
N LYS A 150 -6.13 16.07 -0.12
CA LYS A 150 -6.02 17.41 -0.73
C LYS A 150 -6.25 17.39 -2.24
N ARG A 151 -5.92 16.28 -2.92
CA ARG A 151 -6.14 16.06 -4.35
C ARG A 151 -7.47 15.37 -4.66
N TYR A 152 -8.38 15.24 -3.69
CA TYR A 152 -9.65 14.51 -3.83
C TYR A 152 -9.49 13.09 -4.37
N ARG A 153 -8.37 12.42 -4.02
CA ARG A 153 -8.09 11.02 -4.37
C ARG A 153 -8.36 10.12 -3.17
N THR A 154 -8.83 8.92 -3.44
CA THR A 154 -9.14 7.92 -2.42
C THR A 154 -7.97 6.95 -2.27
N LEU A 155 -7.34 6.95 -1.08
CA LEU A 155 -6.34 5.97 -0.69
C LEU A 155 -7.00 4.94 0.23
N THR A 156 -7.49 3.85 -0.36
CA THR A 156 -8.33 2.85 0.35
C THR A 156 -7.92 1.43 0.00
N SER A 157 -8.13 0.48 0.91
CA SER A 157 -7.90 -0.93 0.61
C SER A 157 -9.12 -1.51 -0.13
N THR A 158 -9.06 -1.50 -1.46
CA THR A 158 -10.18 -1.93 -2.33
C THR A 158 -10.35 -3.44 -2.39
N TYR A 159 -9.28 -4.20 -2.22
CA TYR A 159 -9.34 -5.66 -2.24
C TYR A 159 -8.20 -6.30 -1.46
N VAL A 160 -8.48 -7.45 -0.85
CA VAL A 160 -7.49 -8.30 -0.17
C VAL A 160 -7.71 -9.77 -0.53
N ALA A 161 -6.63 -10.52 -0.69
CA ALA A 161 -6.66 -11.96 -0.91
C ALA A 161 -5.48 -12.67 -0.26
N PHE A 162 -5.72 -13.87 0.24
CA PHE A 162 -4.65 -14.73 0.73
C PHE A 162 -4.06 -15.55 -0.43
N SER A 163 -2.77 -15.81 -0.31
CA SER A 163 -2.07 -16.82 -1.09
C SER A 163 -2.68 -18.22 -0.88
N PRO A 164 -2.54 -19.14 -1.85
CA PRO A 164 -3.05 -20.51 -1.72
C PRO A 164 -2.47 -21.27 -0.51
N ASP A 165 -1.25 -20.96 -0.10
CA ASP A 165 -0.59 -21.51 1.10
C ASP A 165 -0.92 -20.72 2.38
N GLY A 166 -1.67 -19.61 2.28
CA GLY A 166 -2.13 -18.82 3.42
C GLY A 166 -1.00 -18.10 4.17
N ASN A 167 0.19 -17.92 3.57
CA ASN A 167 1.35 -17.33 4.22
C ASN A 167 1.57 -15.86 3.85
N GLU A 168 1.00 -15.45 2.75
CA GLU A 168 1.06 -14.09 2.21
C GLU A 168 -0.34 -13.51 2.00
N LEU A 169 -0.40 -12.19 2.06
CA LEU A 169 -1.58 -11.37 1.89
C LEU A 169 -1.35 -10.38 0.76
N LEU A 170 -2.16 -10.45 -0.29
CA LEU A 170 -2.17 -9.52 -1.39
C LEU A 170 -3.21 -8.43 -1.11
N ALA A 171 -2.88 -7.18 -1.37
CA ALA A 171 -3.79 -6.04 -1.21
C ALA A 171 -3.73 -5.11 -2.43
N ASN A 172 -4.89 -4.75 -2.95
CA ASN A 172 -5.03 -3.73 -4.00
C ASN A 172 -5.49 -2.42 -3.36
N LEU A 173 -4.67 -1.38 -3.49
CA LEU A 173 -4.95 -0.07 -2.91
C LEU A 173 -5.49 0.88 -3.99
N GLY A 174 -6.58 1.57 -3.68
CA GLY A 174 -7.14 2.62 -4.51
C GLY A 174 -6.16 3.80 -4.62
N GLY A 175 -6.03 4.33 -5.82
CA GLY A 175 -5.08 5.38 -6.21
C GLY A 175 -3.61 4.94 -6.18
N GLU A 176 -3.33 3.66 -5.92
CA GLU A 176 -2.00 3.13 -5.66
C GLU A 176 -1.81 1.74 -6.28
N GLN A 177 -0.65 1.14 -6.01
CA GLN A 177 -0.24 -0.13 -6.58
C GLN A 177 -0.80 -1.34 -5.80
N ILE A 178 -0.57 -2.55 -6.33
CA ILE A 178 -0.86 -3.79 -5.60
C ILE A 178 0.37 -4.16 -4.75
N TYR A 179 0.14 -4.51 -3.50
CA TYR A 179 1.18 -4.86 -2.54
C TYR A 179 1.00 -6.29 -2.02
N LEU A 180 2.11 -7.01 -1.89
CA LEU A 180 2.15 -8.34 -1.28
C LEU A 180 2.85 -8.25 0.07
N PHE A 181 2.22 -8.78 1.11
CA PHE A 181 2.72 -8.79 2.47
C PHE A 181 2.97 -10.22 2.94
N ASN A 182 4.09 -10.44 3.60
CA ASN A 182 4.37 -11.72 4.25
C ASN A 182 3.79 -11.74 5.66
N ILE A 183 2.94 -12.73 5.95
CA ILE A 183 2.27 -12.85 7.25
C ILE A 183 3.17 -13.60 8.26
N LEU A 184 4.01 -14.53 7.78
CA LEU A 184 4.92 -15.29 8.62
C LEU A 184 6.22 -14.52 8.91
N LYS A 185 6.87 -14.04 7.87
CA LYS A 185 8.12 -13.25 7.95
C LYS A 185 7.77 -11.77 7.89
N LYS A 186 7.06 -11.31 8.93
CA LYS A 186 6.60 -9.92 9.00
C LYS A 186 7.80 -8.97 8.95
N ARG A 187 7.81 -8.07 7.98
CA ARG A 187 8.85 -7.06 7.82
C ARG A 187 8.40 -5.79 8.50
N LYS A 188 9.12 -5.31 9.51
CA LYS A 188 8.83 -3.98 10.07
C LYS A 188 9.09 -2.90 9.01
N GLN A 189 8.34 -1.81 9.09
CA GLN A 189 8.70 -0.59 8.37
C GLN A 189 10.15 -0.24 8.68
N LEU A 190 10.88 0.23 7.67
CA LEU A 190 12.26 0.66 7.86
C LEU A 190 12.27 1.81 8.88
N SER A 191 12.61 1.50 10.14
CA SER A 191 13.05 2.50 11.11
C SER A 191 14.47 2.87 10.75
N PHE A 192 14.69 4.10 10.31
CA PHE A 192 16.01 4.61 9.92
C PHE A 192 16.87 4.92 11.15
N ASP A 193 17.00 3.96 12.06
CA ASP A 193 17.89 4.11 13.19
C ASP A 193 19.34 3.95 12.68
N MET A 194 19.92 5.08 12.26
CA MET A 194 21.22 5.16 11.57
C MET A 194 22.42 5.08 12.54
N MET A 195 22.17 4.88 13.85
CA MET A 195 23.23 4.79 14.85
C MET A 195 24.15 3.58 14.66
N ASP A 196 23.67 2.49 14.06
CA ASP A 196 24.45 1.26 13.85
C ASP A 196 25.61 1.40 12.83
N PHE A 197 25.69 2.50 12.09
CA PHE A 197 26.65 2.66 10.98
C PHE A 197 27.72 3.73 11.23
N SER A 198 27.69 4.36 12.41
CA SER A 198 28.55 5.48 12.79
C SER A 198 29.88 5.05 13.42
N GLN A 199 30.09 3.77 13.76
CA GLN A 199 31.34 3.37 14.40
C GLN A 199 32.51 3.38 13.40
N PRO A 200 33.53 4.23 13.62
CA PRO A 200 34.79 4.12 12.90
C PRO A 200 35.43 2.77 13.25
N ARG A 201 36.13 2.17 12.28
CA ARG A 201 37.00 1.02 12.57
C ARG A 201 38.21 1.49 13.38
N ASP A 202 38.11 1.48 14.71
CA ASP A 202 39.28 1.60 15.56
C ASP A 202 40.03 0.27 15.58
N SER A 203 40.98 0.15 14.65
CA SER A 203 42.00 -0.88 14.67
C SER A 203 43.11 -0.49 15.66
N THR A 204 42.87 -0.62 16.96
CA THR A 204 43.95 -0.75 17.95
C THR A 204 43.47 -1.53 19.17
N SER A 205 44.00 -2.74 19.31
CA SER A 205 44.00 -3.52 20.54
C SER A 205 44.83 -2.82 21.62
N SER A 206 44.20 -2.39 22.72
CA SER A 206 44.88 -2.34 24.03
C SER A 206 43.86 -2.35 25.16
N SER A 207 43.98 -3.39 25.97
CA SER A 207 43.43 -3.66 27.30
C SER A 207 43.49 -2.49 28.30
N GLY A 208 42.45 -2.36 29.13
CA GLY A 208 42.49 -1.59 30.38
C GLY A 208 41.11 -1.32 30.98
N ASP A 209 40.82 -1.92 32.13
CA ASP A 209 39.66 -1.69 32.99
C ASP A 209 39.47 -0.22 33.40
N SER A 210 38.22 0.25 33.54
CA SER A 210 37.64 0.75 34.81
C SER A 210 36.38 1.63 34.63
N VAL A 211 35.52 1.49 35.63
CA VAL A 211 34.22 2.12 35.89
C VAL A 211 34.28 3.65 35.98
N SER A 212 33.30 4.37 35.41
CA SER A 212 32.48 5.32 36.18
C SER A 212 31.31 5.91 35.39
N SER A 213 30.14 5.68 35.95
CA SER A 213 28.87 6.34 35.67
C SER A 213 28.94 7.82 36.07
N LYS A 214 28.68 8.72 35.13
CA LYS A 214 28.24 10.09 35.43
C LYS A 214 27.00 10.42 34.60
N LYS A 215 25.87 10.39 35.31
CA LYS A 215 24.64 11.08 34.92
C LYS A 215 24.95 12.58 34.85
N SER A 216 24.67 13.22 33.72
CA SER A 216 24.46 14.66 33.66
C SER A 216 23.05 14.89 33.14
N SER A 217 22.23 15.45 34.02
CA SER A 217 20.88 15.93 33.78
C SER A 217 20.92 17.30 33.12
N THR A 218 20.29 17.45 31.97
CA THR A 218 19.76 18.74 31.50
C THR A 218 18.33 18.54 31.01
N ASN A 219 17.47 19.46 31.46
CA ASN A 219 16.03 19.45 31.30
C ASN A 219 15.60 19.89 29.89
N GLY A 220 14.58 19.20 29.36
CA GLY A 220 13.50 19.77 28.53
C GLY A 220 13.78 19.93 27.03
N ILE A 221 12.98 19.24 26.21
CA ILE A 221 11.91 19.79 25.34
C ILE A 221 11.44 18.68 24.38
N HIS A 222 10.12 18.63 24.17
CA HIS A 222 9.33 17.56 23.58
C HIS A 222 9.82 17.09 22.19
N SER A 223 10.26 15.85 22.11
CA SER A 223 10.27 15.07 20.87
C SER A 223 8.95 14.29 20.77
N ASN A 224 8.39 14.23 19.56
CA ASN A 224 7.18 13.47 19.25
C ASN A 224 7.31 11.99 19.68
N GLY A 225 6.78 11.67 20.85
CA GLY A 225 6.08 10.41 21.16
C GLY A 225 6.77 9.07 20.90
N ILE A 226 8.10 8.99 20.77
CA ILE A 226 8.83 7.74 20.63
C ILE A 226 9.59 7.48 21.93
N ASN A 227 9.03 6.65 22.79
CA ASN A 227 9.74 6.10 23.95
C ASN A 227 10.01 4.61 23.65
N VAL A 228 11.16 4.32 23.05
CA VAL A 228 11.59 2.94 22.77
C VAL A 228 12.62 2.56 23.83
N SER A 229 12.21 1.68 24.73
CA SER A 229 13.14 0.97 25.61
C SER A 229 14.01 0.05 24.76
N CYS A 230 15.31 0.28 24.86
CA CYS A 230 16.36 -0.45 24.16
C CYS A 230 16.48 -1.89 24.68
N VAL A 231 16.20 -2.86 23.80
CA VAL A 231 16.57 -4.27 24.02
C VAL A 231 17.78 -4.56 23.13
N TYR A 232 18.94 -4.74 23.78
CA TYR A 232 20.19 -5.14 23.15
C TYR A 232 20.02 -6.51 22.47
N HIS A 233 20.38 -6.60 21.19
CA HIS A 233 20.68 -7.87 20.54
C HIS A 233 22.17 -7.93 20.19
N GLU A 234 22.80 -9.04 20.57
CA GLU A 234 24.23 -9.31 20.46
C GLU A 234 24.70 -9.34 18.99
N VAL A 235 25.90 -8.79 18.76
CA VAL A 235 26.49 -8.49 17.44
C VAL A 235 27.46 -9.61 17.01
N PRO A 236 27.33 -10.22 15.83
CA PRO A 236 28.43 -10.99 15.23
C PRO A 236 29.43 -10.03 14.57
N SER A 237 30.72 -10.25 14.84
CA SER A 237 31.86 -9.53 14.24
C SER A 237 31.91 -9.68 12.71
N TYR A 238 31.91 -8.56 11.96
CA TYR A 238 31.94 -8.56 10.49
C TYR A 238 33.32 -8.21 9.92
N ALA A 239 33.99 -9.22 9.37
CA ALA A 239 35.16 -9.08 8.51
C ALA A 239 34.80 -8.42 7.17
N ARG A 240 35.81 -7.77 6.55
CA ARG A 240 35.78 -7.11 5.23
C ARG A 240 35.06 -7.98 4.19
N ALA A 241 34.10 -7.41 3.46
CA ALA A 241 33.32 -8.12 2.44
C ALA A 241 34.26 -8.79 1.42
N PRO A 242 34.13 -10.11 1.17
CA PRO A 242 34.98 -10.81 0.21
C PRO A 242 34.62 -10.38 -1.22
N VAL A 243 35.64 -10.30 -2.08
CA VAL A 243 35.46 -10.26 -3.54
C VAL A 243 34.53 -11.40 -3.93
N HIS A 244 33.42 -11.08 -4.59
CA HIS A 244 32.37 -12.05 -4.92
C HIS A 244 32.97 -13.22 -5.72
N LYS A 245 33.13 -14.39 -5.07
CA LYS A 245 33.64 -15.61 -5.71
C LYS A 245 32.49 -16.27 -6.46
N TRP A 246 32.54 -16.20 -7.79
CA TRP A 246 31.56 -16.88 -8.64
C TRP A 246 31.67 -18.39 -8.48
N SER A 247 30.53 -19.06 -8.29
CA SER A 247 30.47 -20.52 -8.18
C SER A 247 30.87 -21.23 -9.48
N SER A 248 30.80 -20.54 -10.63
CA SER A 248 31.20 -21.03 -11.95
C SER A 248 31.48 -19.88 -12.93
N PRO A 249 32.42 -20.04 -13.89
CA PRO A 249 32.63 -19.09 -14.99
C PRO A 249 31.38 -18.81 -15.82
N SER A 250 30.49 -19.80 -15.96
CA SER A 250 29.21 -19.63 -16.68
C SER A 250 28.26 -18.68 -15.94
N ALA A 251 28.24 -18.73 -14.61
CA ALA A 251 27.42 -17.84 -13.79
C ALA A 251 27.90 -16.39 -13.89
N ALA A 252 29.22 -16.18 -13.88
CA ALA A 252 29.84 -14.86 -14.09
C ALA A 252 29.48 -14.28 -15.47
N ALA A 253 29.60 -15.08 -16.53
CA ALA A 253 29.23 -14.66 -17.89
C ALA A 253 27.73 -14.31 -18.02
N LYS A 254 26.86 -15.09 -17.38
CA LYS A 254 25.42 -14.83 -17.35
C LYS A 254 25.09 -13.54 -16.60
N PHE A 255 25.75 -13.29 -15.46
CA PHE A 255 25.63 -12.05 -14.71
C PHE A 255 26.06 -10.84 -15.54
N GLU A 256 27.27 -10.87 -16.11
CA GLU A 256 27.78 -9.73 -16.89
C GLU A 256 26.92 -9.45 -18.11
N LYS A 257 26.43 -10.48 -18.81
CA LYS A 257 25.49 -10.31 -19.93
C LYS A 257 24.20 -9.64 -19.48
N LEU A 258 23.64 -10.05 -18.35
CA LEU A 258 22.38 -9.50 -17.84
C LEU A 258 22.56 -8.05 -17.38
N LYS A 259 23.62 -7.78 -16.62
CA LYS A 259 23.99 -6.44 -16.16
C LYS A 259 24.25 -5.50 -17.32
N LYS A 260 25.00 -5.94 -18.34
CA LYS A 260 25.25 -5.15 -19.55
C LYS A 260 23.95 -4.77 -20.26
N ARG A 261 23.05 -5.73 -20.50
CA ARG A 261 21.73 -5.47 -21.10
C ARG A 261 20.88 -4.52 -20.26
N ALA A 262 20.91 -4.64 -18.94
CA ALA A 262 20.17 -3.74 -18.04
C ALA A 262 20.72 -2.31 -18.05
N ASN A 263 22.05 -2.16 -18.11
CA ASN A 263 22.70 -0.86 -18.26
C ASN A 263 22.39 -0.25 -19.63
N GLU A 264 22.44 -1.03 -20.71
CA GLU A 264 22.09 -0.57 -22.06
C GLU A 264 20.64 -0.08 -22.13
N ALA A 265 19.69 -0.80 -21.51
CA ALA A 265 18.30 -0.35 -21.40
C ALA A 265 18.18 0.95 -20.58
N PHE A 266 18.92 1.05 -19.47
CA PHE A 266 18.96 2.27 -18.65
C PHE A 266 19.51 3.47 -19.43
N ASP A 267 20.57 3.28 -20.22
CA ASP A 267 21.18 4.33 -21.04
C ASP A 267 20.27 4.78 -22.17
N LYS A 268 19.43 3.87 -22.70
CA LYS A 268 18.35 4.16 -23.65
C LYS A 268 17.11 4.80 -23.03
N GLN A 269 17.09 5.00 -21.70
CA GLN A 269 15.94 5.52 -20.95
C GLN A 269 14.73 4.57 -20.90
N GLU A 270 14.91 3.30 -21.26
CA GLU A 270 13.92 2.22 -21.12
C GLU A 270 13.91 1.73 -19.66
N TYR A 271 13.48 2.58 -18.73
CA TYR A 271 13.65 2.34 -17.30
C TYR A 271 12.84 1.13 -16.79
N THR A 272 11.64 0.88 -17.33
CA THR A 272 10.83 -0.28 -16.93
C THR A 272 11.52 -1.58 -17.32
N LEU A 273 12.04 -1.65 -18.55
CA LEU A 273 12.84 -2.78 -18.99
C LEU A 273 14.10 -2.94 -18.15
N ALA A 274 14.83 -1.87 -17.87
CA ALA A 274 16.02 -1.90 -17.01
C ALA A 274 15.68 -2.49 -15.62
N ILE A 275 14.61 -2.02 -14.97
CA ILE A 275 14.13 -2.55 -13.68
C ILE A 275 13.81 -4.05 -13.80
N SER A 276 13.13 -4.46 -14.87
CA SER A 276 12.76 -5.87 -15.07
C SER A 276 13.99 -6.79 -15.17
N LEU A 277 15.04 -6.32 -15.85
CA LEU A 277 16.30 -7.04 -16.02
C LEU A 277 17.10 -7.06 -14.71
N TYR A 278 17.12 -5.96 -13.95
CA TYR A 278 17.73 -5.93 -12.61
C TYR A 278 17.01 -6.84 -11.62
N SER A 279 15.67 -6.84 -11.60
CA SER A 279 14.87 -7.72 -10.75
C SER A 279 15.18 -9.19 -11.06
N LYS A 280 15.21 -9.56 -12.34
CA LYS A 280 15.65 -10.89 -12.78
C LYS A 280 17.08 -11.20 -12.34
N GLY A 281 17.96 -10.21 -12.36
CA GLY A 281 19.35 -10.35 -11.90
C GLY A 281 19.45 -10.60 -10.40
N ILE A 282 18.66 -9.89 -9.61
CA ILE A 282 18.62 -10.04 -8.15
C ILE A 282 18.07 -11.41 -7.75
N THR A 283 17.05 -11.92 -8.45
CA THR A 283 16.54 -13.27 -8.22
C THR A 283 17.61 -14.34 -8.45
N LEU A 284 18.48 -14.15 -9.45
CA LEU A 284 19.57 -15.09 -9.75
C LEU A 284 20.81 -14.88 -8.86
N PHE A 285 21.08 -13.63 -8.48
CA PHE A 285 22.30 -13.20 -7.79
C PHE A 285 21.98 -12.22 -6.65
N PRO A 286 21.37 -12.69 -5.54
CA PRO A 286 20.86 -11.82 -4.48
C PRO A 286 21.95 -11.14 -3.64
N ASN A 287 23.19 -11.61 -3.69
CA ASN A 287 24.29 -11.09 -2.84
C ASN A 287 25.14 -10.01 -3.54
N VAL A 288 24.64 -9.40 -4.62
CA VAL A 288 25.39 -8.41 -5.41
C VAL A 288 24.85 -6.99 -5.20
N ALA A 289 25.57 -6.18 -4.42
CA ALA A 289 25.18 -4.81 -4.07
C ALA A 289 24.90 -3.89 -5.28
N CYS A 290 25.69 -4.03 -6.36
CA CYS A 290 25.56 -3.14 -7.52
C CYS A 290 24.23 -3.28 -8.27
N LEU A 291 23.59 -4.45 -8.23
CA LEU A 291 22.29 -4.66 -8.87
C LEU A 291 21.20 -3.85 -8.18
N TYR A 292 21.18 -3.89 -6.84
CA TYR A 292 20.27 -3.08 -6.04
C TYR A 292 20.53 -1.58 -6.24
N GLY A 293 21.79 -1.15 -6.22
CA GLY A 293 22.13 0.25 -6.47
C GLY A 293 21.68 0.73 -7.84
N ASN A 294 21.89 -0.05 -8.90
CA ASN A 294 21.49 0.33 -10.26
C ASN A 294 19.96 0.28 -10.44
N ARG A 295 19.27 -0.69 -9.83
CA ARG A 295 17.80 -0.73 -9.82
C ARG A 295 17.21 0.47 -9.08
N ALA A 296 17.81 0.87 -7.96
CA ALA A 296 17.43 2.11 -7.25
C ALA A 296 17.59 3.35 -8.15
N ALA A 297 18.66 3.43 -8.95
CA ALA A 297 18.82 4.52 -9.90
C ALA A 297 17.72 4.52 -10.98
N ALA A 298 17.35 3.33 -11.49
CA ALA A 298 16.26 3.18 -12.45
C ALA A 298 14.91 3.60 -11.86
N TYR A 299 14.61 3.24 -10.62
CA TYR A 299 13.42 3.70 -9.90
C TYR A 299 13.39 5.23 -9.75
N ILE A 300 14.51 5.85 -9.35
CA ILE A 300 14.59 7.31 -9.20
C ILE A 300 14.32 8.02 -10.53
N LYS A 301 14.80 7.47 -11.64
CA LYS A 301 14.61 8.06 -12.98
C LYS A 301 13.21 7.82 -13.55
N ARG A 302 12.62 6.65 -13.32
CA ARG A 302 11.25 6.33 -13.72
C ARG A 302 10.22 7.13 -12.93
N ALA A 303 10.46 7.34 -11.63
CA ALA A 303 9.69 8.19 -10.75
C ALA A 303 8.17 7.91 -10.72
N TRP A 304 7.77 6.64 -10.80
CA TRP A 304 6.38 6.25 -10.57
C TRP A 304 6.01 6.31 -9.09
N ASP A 305 4.73 6.26 -8.78
CA ASP A 305 4.25 6.28 -7.40
C ASP A 305 4.87 5.15 -6.58
N GLY A 306 5.50 5.53 -5.47
CA GLY A 306 6.23 4.65 -4.55
C GLY A 306 7.63 4.24 -5.02
N ASP A 307 8.09 4.63 -6.23
CA ASP A 307 9.43 4.25 -6.73
C ASP A 307 10.55 4.79 -5.83
N HIS A 308 10.41 5.99 -5.28
CA HIS A 308 11.38 6.52 -4.32
C HIS A 308 11.49 5.64 -3.07
N TYR A 309 10.37 5.07 -2.60
CA TYR A 309 10.41 4.15 -1.46
C TYR A 309 11.02 2.79 -1.81
N ALA A 310 10.72 2.27 -3.00
CA ALA A 310 11.37 1.06 -3.51
C ALA A 310 12.90 1.27 -3.68
N ALA A 311 13.31 2.45 -4.14
CA ALA A 311 14.71 2.82 -4.26
C ALA A 311 15.42 2.92 -2.90
N ILE A 312 14.76 3.43 -1.86
CA ILE A 312 15.29 3.41 -0.47
C ILE A 312 15.55 1.98 -0.01
N ARG A 313 14.58 1.09 -0.20
CA ARG A 313 14.71 -0.33 0.17
C ARG A 313 15.89 -0.99 -0.54
N ASP A 314 16.08 -0.69 -1.83
CA ASP A 314 17.22 -1.18 -2.61
C ASP A 314 18.54 -0.56 -2.15
N CYS A 315 18.58 0.73 -1.83
CA CYS A 315 19.78 1.37 -1.29
C CYS A 315 20.19 0.73 0.04
N TYR A 316 19.23 0.46 0.92
CA TYR A 316 19.50 -0.21 2.20
C TYR A 316 20.00 -1.64 2.01
N ALA A 317 19.40 -2.40 1.09
CA ALA A 317 19.89 -3.73 0.72
C ALA A 317 21.32 -3.66 0.15
N ALA A 318 21.61 -2.69 -0.70
CA ALA A 318 22.94 -2.47 -1.26
C ALA A 318 23.97 -2.11 -0.16
N MET A 319 23.60 -1.25 0.79
CA MET A 319 24.45 -0.84 1.91
C MET A 319 24.72 -1.99 2.90
N ARG A 320 23.76 -2.89 3.10
CA ARG A 320 23.97 -4.10 3.91
C ARG A 320 24.96 -5.07 3.27
N LEU A 321 25.00 -5.13 1.95
CA LEU A 321 25.91 -5.99 1.19
C LEU A 321 27.29 -5.35 1.02
N ASP A 322 27.33 -4.04 0.76
CA ASP A 322 28.53 -3.23 0.60
C ASP A 322 28.38 -1.90 1.36
N PRO A 323 28.88 -1.83 2.61
CA PRO A 323 28.82 -0.62 3.41
C PRO A 323 29.58 0.56 2.80
N ASP A 324 30.55 0.34 1.92
CA ASP A 324 31.37 1.41 1.33
C ASP A 324 30.80 1.90 -0.01
N TYR A 325 29.59 1.45 -0.38
CA TYR A 325 28.94 1.82 -1.62
C TYR A 325 28.38 3.26 -1.59
N LEU A 326 29.24 4.22 -1.90
CA LEU A 326 28.93 5.67 -1.88
C LEU A 326 27.65 6.04 -2.64
N LYS A 327 27.45 5.48 -3.85
CA LYS A 327 26.28 5.81 -4.68
C LYS A 327 24.96 5.42 -4.02
N ALA A 328 24.94 4.31 -3.26
CA ALA A 328 23.73 3.88 -2.55
C ALA A 328 23.38 4.85 -1.40
N HIS A 329 24.37 5.32 -0.64
CA HIS A 329 24.16 6.29 0.43
C HIS A 329 23.60 7.60 -0.12
N PHE A 330 24.21 8.14 -1.19
CA PHE A 330 23.74 9.40 -1.77
C PHE A 330 22.34 9.29 -2.37
N ARG A 331 22.03 8.18 -3.06
CA ARG A 331 20.69 7.91 -3.59
C ARG A 331 19.65 7.76 -2.48
N LEU A 332 20.02 7.15 -1.35
CA LEU A 332 19.17 7.05 -0.16
C LEU A 332 18.76 8.45 0.32
N ALA A 333 19.73 9.35 0.53
CA ALA A 333 19.45 10.73 0.94
C ALA A 333 18.54 11.48 -0.05
N GLN A 334 18.75 11.29 -1.36
CA GLN A 334 17.90 11.86 -2.41
C GLN A 334 16.45 11.36 -2.33
N CYS A 335 16.25 10.05 -2.14
CA CYS A 335 14.91 9.49 -2.03
C CYS A 335 14.20 9.88 -0.74
N LEU A 336 14.91 9.95 0.40
CA LEU A 336 14.36 10.42 1.67
C LEU A 336 13.84 11.85 1.55
N HIS A 337 14.63 12.74 0.95
CA HIS A 337 14.19 14.11 0.68
C HIS A 337 12.94 14.16 -0.23
N LYS A 338 12.88 13.34 -1.28
CA LYS A 338 11.70 13.26 -2.17
C LYS A 338 10.44 12.74 -1.48
N LEU A 339 10.56 11.91 -0.45
CA LEU A 339 9.45 11.44 0.38
C LEU A 339 9.09 12.40 1.54
N ARG A 340 9.76 13.56 1.65
CA ARG A 340 9.65 14.52 2.76
C ARG A 340 10.08 13.95 4.11
N TRP A 341 10.98 12.96 4.12
CA TRP A 341 11.63 12.44 5.33
C TRP A 341 12.91 13.22 5.58
N VAL A 342 12.72 14.52 5.88
CA VAL A 342 13.80 15.50 5.82
C VAL A 342 14.80 15.32 6.97
N LYS A 343 14.32 14.92 8.15
CA LYS A 343 15.18 14.66 9.32
C LYS A 343 16.12 13.48 9.04
N GLU A 344 15.56 12.38 8.55
CA GLU A 344 16.28 11.16 8.17
C GLU A 344 17.24 11.43 6.99
N ALA A 345 16.86 12.29 6.04
CA ALA A 345 17.74 12.71 4.96
C ALA A 345 18.96 13.48 5.48
N LEU A 346 18.78 14.38 6.45
CA LEU A 346 19.87 15.16 7.05
C LEU A 346 20.82 14.28 7.87
N GLU A 347 20.29 13.31 8.61
CA GLU A 347 21.08 12.31 9.32
C GLU A 347 21.91 11.47 8.33
N CYS A 348 21.31 11.04 7.22
CA CYS A 348 22.01 10.32 6.16
C CYS A 348 23.14 11.14 5.53
N LEU A 349 22.91 12.43 5.25
CA LEU A 349 23.94 13.33 4.73
C LEU A 349 25.07 13.55 5.73
N THR A 350 24.75 13.67 7.02
CA THR A 350 25.74 13.79 8.10
C THR A 350 26.62 12.53 8.16
N ALA A 351 26.01 11.34 8.07
CA ALA A 351 26.74 10.08 8.00
C ALA A 351 27.64 9.99 6.76
N ILE A 352 27.17 10.44 5.59
CA ILE A 352 27.98 10.49 4.36
C ILE A 352 29.19 11.42 4.54
N ARG A 353 29.01 12.59 5.16
CA ARG A 353 30.10 13.52 5.43
C ARG A 353 31.20 12.89 6.30
N LEU A 354 30.79 12.18 7.35
CA LEU A 354 31.73 11.49 8.24
C LEU A 354 32.46 10.35 7.54
N LYS A 355 31.75 9.57 6.70
CA LYS A 355 32.30 8.38 6.06
C LYS A 355 33.09 8.65 4.77
N PHE A 356 32.69 9.67 4.00
CA PHE A 356 33.25 10.00 2.68
C PHE A 356 33.58 11.49 2.58
N PRO A 357 34.59 11.99 3.32
CA PRO A 357 34.90 13.41 3.41
C PRO A 357 35.31 14.05 2.09
N ASP A 358 35.93 13.28 1.18
CA ASP A 358 36.33 13.79 -0.14
C ASP A 358 35.12 14.04 -1.04
N TYR A 359 34.10 13.18 -0.96
CA TYR A 359 32.86 13.38 -1.72
C TYR A 359 32.04 14.54 -1.16
N ALA A 360 32.05 14.74 0.17
CA ALA A 360 31.31 15.81 0.83
C ALA A 360 31.75 17.23 0.42
N LYS A 361 32.98 17.39 -0.11
CA LYS A 361 33.49 18.65 -0.68
C LYS A 361 33.01 18.93 -2.10
N THR A 362 32.30 17.98 -2.73
CA THR A 362 31.81 18.17 -4.09
C THR A 362 30.66 19.16 -4.09
N LYS A 363 30.65 20.11 -5.03
CA LYS A 363 29.57 21.10 -5.19
C LYS A 363 28.16 20.48 -5.24
N THR A 364 28.03 19.29 -5.82
CA THR A 364 26.76 18.55 -5.90
C THR A 364 26.23 18.11 -4.54
N PHE A 365 27.12 17.81 -3.59
CA PHE A 365 26.75 17.41 -2.24
C PHE A 365 26.38 18.63 -1.41
N GLU A 366 27.20 19.69 -1.45
CA GLU A 366 26.96 20.92 -0.67
C GLU A 366 25.66 21.62 -1.06
N SER A 367 25.38 21.71 -2.37
CA SER A 367 24.11 22.26 -2.86
C SER A 367 22.92 21.45 -2.38
N PHE A 368 22.96 20.13 -2.56
CA PHE A 368 21.88 19.26 -2.13
C PHE A 368 21.65 19.29 -0.61
N GLU A 369 22.71 19.31 0.19
CA GLU A 369 22.56 19.41 1.64
C GLU A 369 21.95 20.75 2.07
N THR A 370 22.30 21.84 1.39
CA THR A 370 21.68 23.14 1.62
C THR A 370 20.18 23.09 1.32
N ASP A 371 19.79 22.46 0.20
CA ASP A 371 18.38 22.27 -0.17
C ASP A 371 17.61 21.47 0.89
N VAL A 372 18.20 20.38 1.42
CA VAL A 372 17.60 19.57 2.48
C VAL A 372 17.46 20.37 3.78
N LYS A 373 18.47 21.17 4.14
CA LYS A 373 18.41 22.03 5.34
C LYS A 373 17.28 23.07 5.21
N VAL A 374 17.17 23.74 4.07
CA VAL A 374 16.08 24.69 3.80
C VAL A 374 14.71 24.02 3.92
N ALA A 375 14.54 22.83 3.35
CA ALA A 375 13.29 22.07 3.49
C ALA A 375 12.99 21.71 4.95
N CYS A 376 14.02 21.41 5.76
CA CYS A 376 13.86 21.08 7.18
C CYS A 376 13.33 22.27 7.97
N PHE A 377 13.90 23.46 7.74
CA PHE A 377 13.43 24.69 8.38
C PHE A 377 11.97 25.00 8.00
N ALA A 378 11.60 24.85 6.72
CA ALA A 378 10.24 25.07 6.27
C ALA A 378 9.22 24.09 6.90
N ASP A 379 9.61 22.84 7.16
CA ASP A 379 8.74 21.87 7.83
C ASP A 379 8.60 22.15 9.33
N MET A 380 9.63 22.70 9.99
CA MET A 380 9.53 23.16 11.38
C MET A 380 8.56 24.34 11.51
N GLU A 381 8.64 25.32 10.61
CA GLU A 381 7.72 26.47 10.60
C GLU A 381 6.25 26.04 10.38
N ARG A 382 6.00 25.04 9.53
CA ARG A 382 4.64 24.49 9.33
C ARG A 382 4.09 23.82 10.58
N ALA A 383 4.93 23.04 11.26
CA ALA A 383 4.52 22.33 12.48
C ALA A 383 4.10 23.29 13.60
N ASP A 384 4.78 24.44 13.69
CA ASP A 384 4.42 25.49 14.65
C ASP A 384 3.05 26.12 14.29
N THR A 385 2.79 26.41 13.01
CA THR A 385 1.49 26.97 12.58
C THR A 385 0.29 26.02 12.70
N GLU A 386 0.49 24.71 12.49
CA GLU A 386 -0.60 23.72 12.64
C GLU A 386 -0.98 23.53 14.13
N SER A 387 -0.05 23.77 15.06
CA SER A 387 -0.33 23.74 16.50
C SER A 387 -1.22 24.92 16.96
N ASP A 388 -1.15 26.06 16.26
CA ASP A 388 -1.96 27.25 16.54
C ASP A 388 -3.38 27.13 15.95
N ASP A 389 -3.57 26.49 14.80
CA ASP A 389 -4.89 26.33 14.17
C ASP A 389 -5.80 25.30 14.89
N GLU A 390 -5.24 24.26 15.52
CA GLU A 390 -6.01 23.40 16.44
C GLU A 390 -6.51 24.17 17.68
N SER A 391 -5.79 25.22 18.09
CA SER A 391 -6.21 26.10 19.19
C SER A 391 -7.26 27.13 18.76
N ASN A 392 -7.24 27.59 17.50
CA ASN A 392 -8.11 28.66 17.00
C ASN A 392 -9.51 28.20 16.55
N LEU A 393 -9.73 26.90 16.31
CA LEU A 393 -11.10 26.38 16.14
C LEU A 393 -11.93 26.41 17.45
N SER A 394 -11.31 26.79 18.57
CA SER A 394 -11.99 27.00 19.86
C SER A 394 -12.58 28.42 20.04
N GLY A 395 -12.19 29.38 19.20
CA GLY A 395 -12.53 30.80 19.38
C GLY A 395 -13.79 31.30 18.66
N ALA A 396 -14.29 30.58 17.65
CA ALA A 396 -15.34 31.07 16.77
C ALA A 396 -16.72 30.40 17.00
N MET A 397 -17.21 30.32 18.23
CA MET A 397 -18.65 30.06 18.52
C MET A 397 -19.07 30.53 19.93
N ALA A 398 -18.59 31.70 20.36
CA ALA A 398 -19.02 32.32 21.61
C ALA A 398 -20.22 33.26 21.40
N ALA A 399 -21.37 32.72 20.99
CA ALA A 399 -22.67 33.41 21.09
C ALA A 399 -23.86 32.45 20.92
N SER A 400 -24.21 31.70 21.97
CA SER A 400 -25.61 31.54 22.44
C SER A 400 -25.72 30.42 23.49
N ASN A 401 -26.57 30.68 24.47
CA ASN A 401 -26.81 29.90 25.69
C ASN A 401 -27.22 28.44 25.44
N SER A 402 -26.63 27.50 26.21
CA SER A 402 -27.32 26.41 26.93
C SER A 402 -26.34 25.30 27.33
N VAL A 403 -26.34 24.95 28.61
CA VAL A 403 -25.37 24.09 29.31
C VAL A 403 -25.40 22.62 28.85
N ASN A 404 -26.40 22.20 28.07
CA ASN A 404 -26.55 20.80 27.61
C ASN A 404 -25.88 20.44 26.27
N LYS A 405 -25.27 21.39 25.53
CA LYS A 405 -24.59 21.10 24.25
C LYS A 405 -23.11 20.73 24.37
N ARG A 406 -22.46 21.00 25.52
CA ARG A 406 -21.01 20.77 25.68
C ARG A 406 -20.63 19.29 25.71
N HIS A 407 -21.49 18.41 26.23
CA HIS A 407 -21.26 16.96 26.24
C HIS A 407 -21.46 16.34 24.84
N SER A 408 -22.50 16.74 24.12
CA SER A 408 -22.78 16.26 22.75
C SER A 408 -21.66 16.63 21.77
N ASN A 409 -21.07 17.82 21.91
CA ASN A 409 -19.97 18.25 21.04
C ASN A 409 -18.64 17.54 21.34
N SER A 410 -18.36 17.15 22.58
CA SER A 410 -17.14 16.38 22.88
C SER A 410 -17.25 14.92 22.43
N ILE A 411 -18.44 14.31 22.56
CA ILE A 411 -18.71 12.95 22.08
C ILE A 411 -18.69 12.90 20.54
N ALA A 412 -19.27 13.89 19.86
CA ALA A 412 -19.18 13.99 18.40
C ALA A 412 -17.72 14.15 17.93
N LYS A 413 -16.91 14.93 18.66
CA LYS A 413 -15.47 15.08 18.39
C LYS A 413 -14.70 13.78 18.65
N ALA A 414 -15.04 13.02 19.69
CA ALA A 414 -14.44 11.72 19.99
C ALA A 414 -14.83 10.63 18.97
N LEU A 415 -16.07 10.62 18.49
CA LEU A 415 -16.56 9.70 17.45
C LEU A 415 -16.00 9.99 16.05
N LEU A 416 -15.46 11.19 15.82
CA LEU A 416 -14.77 11.56 14.59
C LEU A 416 -13.26 11.25 14.66
N ALA A 417 -12.74 10.99 15.85
CA ALA A 417 -11.31 10.80 16.07
C ALA A 417 -10.94 9.32 16.04
N ILE A 418 -9.76 9.04 15.48
CA ILE A 418 -9.15 7.72 15.53
C ILE A 418 -8.77 7.41 16.99
N SER A 419 -9.12 6.21 17.47
CA SER A 419 -8.83 5.81 18.86
C SER A 419 -7.32 5.69 19.11
N ASP A 420 -6.89 5.92 20.35
CA ASP A 420 -5.46 5.80 20.69
C ASP A 420 -4.93 4.38 20.52
N GLN A 421 -5.79 3.38 20.72
CA GLN A 421 -5.52 1.97 20.43
C GLN A 421 -5.23 1.75 18.93
N GLU A 422 -6.03 2.35 18.05
CA GLU A 422 -5.83 2.30 16.59
C GLU A 422 -4.53 2.99 16.18
N LYS A 423 -4.22 4.16 16.77
CA LYS A 423 -2.94 4.85 16.53
C LYS A 423 -1.74 3.97 16.93
N ALA A 424 -1.80 3.33 18.09
CA ALA A 424 -0.75 2.43 18.58
C ALA A 424 -0.56 1.23 17.64
N TRP A 425 -1.65 0.61 17.16
CA TRP A 425 -1.56 -0.49 16.21
C TRP A 425 -0.97 -0.07 14.87
N ARG A 426 -1.38 1.09 14.33
CA ARG A 426 -0.83 1.65 13.08
C ARG A 426 0.67 1.94 13.18
N ALA A 427 1.15 2.42 14.32
CA ALA A 427 2.57 2.64 14.57
C ALA A 427 3.40 1.35 14.54
N SER A 428 2.77 0.20 14.82
CA SER A 428 3.40 -1.12 14.79
C SER A 428 3.22 -1.87 13.45
N ALA A 429 2.77 -1.19 12.39
CA ALA A 429 2.44 -1.83 11.13
C ALA A 429 3.66 -2.42 10.38
N TYR A 430 3.39 -3.45 9.61
CA TYR A 430 4.38 -4.17 8.81
C TYR A 430 4.34 -3.71 7.35
N ASP A 431 5.52 -3.67 6.75
CA ASP A 431 5.74 -3.21 5.39
C ASP A 431 5.65 -4.38 4.37
N TYR A 432 5.51 -4.03 3.10
CA TYR A 432 5.32 -5.00 2.02
C TYR A 432 6.58 -5.81 1.71
N GLU A 433 6.41 -6.98 1.12
CA GLU A 433 7.46 -7.81 0.53
C GLU A 433 7.71 -7.42 -0.93
N ALA A 434 6.65 -7.46 -1.74
CA ALA A 434 6.68 -7.13 -3.17
C ALA A 434 5.58 -6.14 -3.55
N ARG A 435 5.76 -5.48 -4.71
CA ARG A 435 4.84 -4.49 -5.26
C ARG A 435 4.71 -4.74 -6.76
N PHE A 436 3.47 -4.72 -7.26
CA PHE A 436 3.14 -4.93 -8.67
C PHE A 436 2.61 -3.63 -9.26
N CYS A 437 3.26 -3.18 -10.33
CA CYS A 437 2.98 -1.89 -10.96
C CYS A 437 2.47 -2.07 -12.39
N GLY A 438 1.60 -1.17 -12.81
CA GLY A 438 1.16 -1.03 -14.21
C GLY A 438 -0.35 -1.00 -14.38
N HIS A 439 -1.13 -1.62 -13.50
CA HIS A 439 -2.58 -1.43 -13.49
C HIS A 439 -2.94 -0.06 -12.91
N CYS A 440 -4.18 0.38 -13.10
CA CYS A 440 -4.72 1.55 -12.41
C CYS A 440 -6.04 1.24 -11.72
N ASN A 441 -6.24 1.90 -10.58
CA ASN A 441 -7.42 1.77 -9.73
C ASN A 441 -7.73 3.16 -9.15
N THR A 442 -8.43 4.01 -9.90
CA THR A 442 -8.66 5.41 -9.53
C THR A 442 -10.13 5.78 -9.47
N THR A 443 -10.98 5.07 -10.21
CA THR A 443 -12.37 5.45 -10.43
C THR A 443 -13.32 4.67 -9.52
N THR A 444 -13.07 3.37 -9.36
CA THR A 444 -13.98 2.45 -8.66
C THR A 444 -13.46 2.11 -7.28
N ASP A 445 -14.34 1.87 -6.31
CA ASP A 445 -13.97 1.46 -4.96
C ASP A 445 -13.79 -0.06 -4.79
N ILE A 446 -13.80 -0.81 -5.91
CA ILE A 446 -13.62 -2.27 -5.97
C ILE A 446 -12.67 -2.59 -7.12
N LYS A 447 -11.55 -3.25 -6.80
CA LYS A 447 -10.62 -3.73 -7.82
C LYS A 447 -9.96 -5.04 -7.41
N GLU A 448 -10.45 -6.15 -7.93
CA GLU A 448 -9.97 -7.46 -7.53
C GLU A 448 -8.56 -7.75 -8.08
N ALA A 449 -7.72 -8.32 -7.21
CA ALA A 449 -6.40 -8.82 -7.54
C ALA A 449 -6.21 -10.17 -6.86
N ASN A 450 -5.76 -11.20 -7.58
CA ASN A 450 -5.69 -12.57 -7.07
C ASN A 450 -4.40 -13.27 -7.46
N PHE A 451 -4.10 -14.38 -6.77
CA PHE A 451 -3.05 -15.31 -7.14
C PHE A 451 -3.52 -16.21 -8.29
N PHE A 452 -2.64 -16.50 -9.23
CA PHE A 452 -2.95 -17.32 -10.40
C PHE A 452 -1.86 -18.36 -10.68
N GLY A 453 -2.27 -19.47 -11.29
CA GLY A 453 -1.45 -20.66 -11.49
C GLY A 453 -1.53 -21.64 -10.32
N SER A 454 -1.06 -22.87 -10.55
CA SER A 454 -1.16 -23.99 -9.61
C SER A 454 -0.53 -23.75 -8.25
N SER A 455 0.47 -22.87 -8.16
CA SER A 455 1.14 -22.51 -6.91
C SER A 455 1.09 -21.01 -6.63
N GLY A 456 0.20 -20.28 -7.30
CA GLY A 456 0.14 -18.81 -7.19
C GLY A 456 1.44 -18.15 -7.67
N GLN A 457 2.07 -18.68 -8.71
CA GLN A 457 3.30 -18.12 -9.29
C GLN A 457 3.07 -16.81 -10.04
N TYR A 458 1.82 -16.52 -10.41
CA TYR A 458 1.42 -15.27 -11.04
C TYR A 458 0.49 -14.48 -10.14
N ILE A 459 0.50 -13.16 -10.30
CA ILE A 459 -0.52 -12.25 -9.77
C ILE A 459 -1.31 -11.71 -10.95
N VAL A 460 -2.62 -11.58 -10.78
CA VAL A 460 -3.56 -11.12 -11.81
C VAL A 460 -4.45 -10.04 -11.23
N ALA A 461 -4.69 -8.96 -11.97
CA ALA A 461 -5.61 -7.90 -11.54
C ALA A 461 -6.32 -7.24 -12.71
N GLY A 462 -7.54 -6.78 -12.46
CA GLY A 462 -8.25 -5.88 -13.36
C GLY A 462 -7.74 -4.43 -13.23
N SER A 463 -8.05 -3.62 -14.23
CA SER A 463 -7.60 -2.22 -14.32
C SER A 463 -8.70 -1.31 -14.90
N ASP A 464 -8.64 -0.02 -14.56
CA ASP A 464 -9.58 1.02 -15.03
C ASP A 464 -9.39 1.42 -16.50
N ASP A 465 -8.39 0.87 -17.18
CA ASP A 465 -8.19 0.99 -18.64
C ASP A 465 -8.88 -0.13 -19.44
N GLY A 466 -9.55 -1.06 -18.75
CA GLY A 466 -10.21 -2.22 -19.35
C GLY A 466 -9.27 -3.41 -19.55
N SER A 467 -8.02 -3.30 -19.11
CA SER A 467 -7.01 -4.35 -19.23
C SER A 467 -6.97 -5.26 -18.00
N ILE A 468 -6.44 -6.45 -18.21
CA ILE A 468 -6.07 -7.43 -17.19
C ILE A 468 -4.55 -7.51 -17.21
N PHE A 469 -3.93 -7.24 -16.08
CA PHE A 469 -2.48 -7.34 -15.92
C PHE A 469 -2.12 -8.67 -15.26
N ILE A 470 -1.08 -9.31 -15.80
CA ILE A 470 -0.53 -10.56 -15.29
C ILE A 470 0.96 -10.34 -14.99
N TRP A 471 1.35 -10.52 -13.73
CA TRP A 471 2.73 -10.40 -13.29
C TRP A 471 3.29 -11.73 -12.84
N ASP A 472 4.60 -11.91 -13.02
CA ASP A 472 5.36 -12.91 -12.29
C ASP A 472 5.51 -12.48 -10.83
N ARG A 473 5.10 -13.35 -9.90
CA ARG A 473 5.04 -13.02 -8.47
C ARG A 473 6.41 -12.66 -7.89
N VAL A 474 7.47 -13.35 -8.32
CA VAL A 474 8.81 -13.24 -7.71
C VAL A 474 9.57 -12.04 -8.28
N THR A 475 9.57 -11.87 -9.59
CA THR A 475 10.31 -10.79 -10.26
C THR A 475 9.53 -9.49 -10.35
N THR A 476 8.23 -9.52 -10.04
CA THR A 476 7.24 -8.42 -10.17
C THR A 476 7.11 -7.88 -11.59
N ASN A 477 7.61 -8.61 -12.59
CA ASN A 477 7.59 -8.19 -13.98
C ASN A 477 6.22 -8.49 -14.60
N ILE A 478 5.74 -7.59 -15.45
CA ILE A 478 4.57 -7.84 -16.29
C ILE A 478 4.94 -8.95 -17.28
N VAL A 479 4.18 -10.04 -17.25
CA VAL A 479 4.32 -11.19 -18.16
C VAL A 479 3.41 -11.01 -19.36
N ARG A 480 2.19 -10.51 -19.13
CA ARG A 480 1.20 -10.29 -20.17
C ARG A 480 0.17 -9.25 -19.75
N VAL A 481 -0.36 -8.54 -20.73
CA VAL A 481 -1.52 -7.66 -20.57
C VAL A 481 -2.59 -8.07 -21.59
N LEU A 482 -3.81 -8.27 -21.12
CA LEU A 482 -4.94 -8.71 -21.95
C LEU A 482 -6.07 -7.69 -21.89
N ARG A 483 -6.74 -7.42 -23.01
CA ARG A 483 -7.92 -6.57 -23.07
C ARG A 483 -9.14 -7.32 -22.57
N GLY A 484 -9.48 -7.09 -21.30
CA GLY A 484 -10.62 -7.69 -20.63
C GLY A 484 -11.94 -7.12 -21.13
N ASP A 485 -12.14 -5.83 -20.87
CA ASP A 485 -13.36 -5.08 -21.17
C ASP A 485 -13.03 -3.85 -22.02
N GLU A 486 -14.06 -3.20 -22.57
CA GLU A 486 -13.86 -1.95 -23.33
C GLU A 486 -13.54 -0.77 -22.41
N SER A 487 -13.99 -0.81 -21.15
CA SER A 487 -13.90 0.31 -20.22
C SER A 487 -13.08 0.00 -18.96
N ILE A 488 -13.63 -0.77 -18.02
CA ILE A 488 -13.04 -1.02 -16.70
C ILE A 488 -13.26 -2.48 -16.34
N VAL A 489 -12.22 -3.18 -15.89
CA VAL A 489 -12.35 -4.51 -15.26
C VAL A 489 -12.34 -4.36 -13.74
N ASN A 490 -13.41 -4.78 -13.06
CA ASN A 490 -13.56 -4.66 -11.61
C ASN A 490 -13.30 -5.98 -10.89
N CYS A 491 -13.86 -7.06 -11.40
CA CYS A 491 -13.84 -8.37 -10.78
C CYS A 491 -12.99 -9.34 -11.60
N LEU A 492 -12.25 -10.19 -10.90
CA LEU A 492 -11.33 -11.14 -11.48
C LEU A 492 -11.16 -12.31 -10.51
N GLN A 493 -11.70 -13.48 -10.87
CA GLN A 493 -11.67 -14.68 -10.03
C GLN A 493 -11.06 -15.86 -10.80
N PRO A 494 -9.91 -16.40 -10.36
CA PRO A 494 -9.34 -17.61 -10.92
C PRO A 494 -10.15 -18.84 -10.48
N HIS A 495 -10.19 -19.87 -11.34
CA HIS A 495 -10.77 -21.15 -10.95
C HIS A 495 -9.86 -21.85 -9.91
N PRO A 496 -10.43 -22.48 -8.86
CA PRO A 496 -9.65 -23.04 -7.75
C PRO A 496 -8.70 -24.20 -8.15
N SER A 497 -8.96 -24.89 -9.26
CA SER A 497 -8.20 -26.10 -9.64
C SER A 497 -7.81 -26.20 -11.11
N THR A 498 -8.38 -25.37 -11.99
CA THR A 498 -8.11 -25.43 -13.43
C THR A 498 -7.54 -24.10 -13.87
N CYS A 499 -6.76 -24.09 -14.96
CA CYS A 499 -6.23 -22.86 -15.53
C CYS A 499 -7.34 -22.10 -16.27
N LEU A 500 -8.29 -21.56 -15.52
CA LEU A 500 -9.38 -20.71 -16.02
C LEU A 500 -9.46 -19.45 -15.19
N LEU A 501 -9.86 -18.36 -15.82
CA LEU A 501 -10.09 -17.08 -15.18
C LEU A 501 -11.44 -16.54 -15.59
N ALA A 502 -12.20 -16.00 -14.64
CA ALA A 502 -13.42 -15.24 -14.93
C ALA A 502 -13.17 -13.76 -14.66
N THR A 503 -13.58 -12.90 -15.58
CA THR A 503 -13.51 -11.44 -15.40
C THR A 503 -14.84 -10.79 -15.70
N SER A 504 -15.11 -9.69 -15.00
CA SER A 504 -16.25 -8.82 -15.30
C SER A 504 -15.93 -7.39 -14.92
N GLY A 505 -16.56 -6.45 -15.62
CA GLY A 505 -16.33 -5.03 -15.45
C GLY A 505 -17.63 -4.24 -15.49
N ILE A 506 -17.57 -3.11 -16.20
CA ILE A 506 -18.75 -2.28 -16.50
C ILE A 506 -19.52 -2.83 -17.71
N ASP A 507 -18.85 -3.56 -18.59
CA ASP A 507 -19.51 -4.22 -19.71
C ASP A 507 -20.53 -5.25 -19.18
N PRO A 508 -21.69 -5.45 -19.84
CA PRO A 508 -22.75 -6.35 -19.39
C PRO A 508 -22.41 -7.84 -19.66
N VAL A 509 -21.13 -8.21 -19.65
CA VAL A 509 -20.66 -9.56 -19.98
C VAL A 509 -19.68 -10.08 -18.94
N VAL A 510 -19.77 -11.37 -18.65
CA VAL A 510 -18.74 -12.11 -17.92
C VAL A 510 -17.90 -12.84 -18.94
N ARG A 511 -16.58 -12.66 -18.89
CA ARG A 511 -15.63 -13.31 -19.80
C ARG A 511 -14.92 -14.44 -19.08
N LEU A 512 -14.81 -15.59 -19.75
CA LEU A 512 -14.05 -16.74 -19.29
C LEU A 512 -12.80 -16.88 -20.16
N TRP A 513 -11.65 -16.99 -19.52
CA TRP A 513 -10.35 -17.12 -20.14
C TRP A 513 -9.79 -18.50 -19.84
N GLY A 514 -9.21 -19.14 -20.85
CA GLY A 514 -8.53 -20.41 -20.71
C GLY A 514 -7.28 -20.47 -21.59
N PRO A 515 -6.42 -21.47 -21.38
CA PRO A 515 -5.26 -21.69 -22.22
C PRO A 515 -5.71 -21.96 -23.67
N ARG A 516 -4.99 -21.37 -24.62
CA ARG A 516 -5.13 -21.66 -26.04
C ARG A 516 -4.14 -22.76 -26.46
N ALA A 517 -4.42 -23.39 -27.59
CA ALA A 517 -3.48 -24.32 -28.21
C ALA A 517 -2.18 -23.58 -28.57
N GLU A 518 -1.03 -24.27 -28.47
CA GLU A 518 0.27 -23.76 -28.90
C GLU A 518 0.44 -23.82 -30.44
N ASP A 519 -0.62 -23.48 -31.18
CA ASP A 519 -0.67 -23.51 -32.64
C ASP A 519 -0.03 -22.28 -33.30
N GLY A 520 0.50 -21.35 -32.48
CA GLY A 520 1.13 -20.12 -32.92
C GLY A 520 0.14 -19.02 -33.32
N SER A 521 -1.16 -19.24 -33.16
CA SER A 521 -2.17 -18.19 -33.39
C SER A 521 -2.00 -17.05 -32.38
N LYS A 522 -2.04 -15.81 -32.87
CA LYS A 522 -1.92 -14.63 -32.02
C LYS A 522 -3.22 -14.44 -31.21
N GLU A 523 -3.06 -13.95 -29.98
CA GLU A 523 -4.21 -13.54 -29.18
C GLU A 523 -4.62 -12.13 -29.57
N ASP A 524 -5.84 -11.98 -30.10
CA ASP A 524 -6.35 -10.70 -30.59
C ASP A 524 -6.56 -9.69 -29.45
N ARG A 525 -6.72 -10.19 -28.22
CA ARG A 525 -6.86 -9.37 -27.01
C ARG A 525 -5.54 -9.08 -26.30
N GLU A 526 -4.41 -9.60 -26.77
CA GLU A 526 -3.12 -9.31 -26.15
C GLU A 526 -2.66 -7.89 -26.52
N ILE A 527 -2.40 -7.09 -25.48
CA ILE A 527 -1.83 -5.75 -25.66
C ILE A 527 -0.33 -5.94 -25.86
N ARG A 528 0.16 -5.63 -27.07
CA ARG A 528 1.55 -5.88 -27.47
C ARG A 528 2.54 -5.00 -26.70
N ASP A 529 2.17 -3.74 -26.48
CA ASP A 529 2.98 -2.82 -25.70
C ASP A 529 2.47 -2.73 -24.26
N SER A 530 2.98 -3.63 -23.43
CA SER A 530 2.67 -3.63 -22.00
C SER A 530 3.29 -2.44 -21.25
N GLU A 531 4.36 -1.85 -21.77
CA GLU A 531 5.03 -0.72 -21.13
C GLU A 531 4.22 0.55 -21.34
N ASP A 532 3.77 0.81 -22.57
CA ASP A 532 2.90 1.95 -22.87
C ASP A 532 1.59 1.89 -22.09
N ALA A 533 0.99 0.70 -21.97
CA ALA A 533 -0.19 0.50 -21.13
C ALA A 533 0.09 0.86 -19.66
N ALA A 534 1.22 0.42 -19.11
CA ALA A 534 1.60 0.72 -17.74
C ALA A 534 1.94 2.21 -17.52
N VAL A 535 2.60 2.85 -18.48
CA VAL A 535 2.90 4.30 -18.45
C VAL A 535 1.62 5.12 -18.54
N ALA A 536 0.69 4.75 -19.42
CA ALA A 536 -0.62 5.38 -19.55
C ALA A 536 -1.41 5.30 -18.23
N ASN A 537 -1.41 4.14 -17.59
CA ASN A 537 -2.05 3.93 -16.29
C ASN A 537 -1.39 4.74 -15.18
N GLN A 538 -0.06 4.88 -15.19
CA GLN A 538 0.65 5.74 -14.24
C GLN A 538 0.28 7.22 -14.42
N ARG A 539 0.09 7.68 -15.67
CA ARG A 539 -0.41 9.03 -15.95
C ARG A 539 -1.86 9.19 -15.49
N ARG A 540 -2.72 8.20 -15.73
CA ARG A 540 -4.12 8.18 -15.27
C ARG A 540 -4.21 8.29 -13.74
N MET A 541 -3.35 7.58 -13.01
CA MET A 541 -3.25 7.69 -11.55
C MET A 541 -2.83 9.09 -11.07
N ASN A 542 -2.15 9.84 -11.93
CA ASN A 542 -1.65 11.18 -11.64
C ASN A 542 -2.47 12.33 -12.24
N ALA A 543 -3.47 12.04 -13.06
CA ALA A 543 -4.40 13.03 -13.60
C ALA A 543 -5.33 13.61 -12.53
N ASP A 544 -5.90 14.78 -12.81
CA ASP A 544 -6.89 15.40 -11.91
C ASP A 544 -8.18 14.57 -11.90
N PRO A 545 -8.90 14.45 -10.76
CA PRO A 545 -10.18 13.74 -10.72
C PRO A 545 -11.19 14.20 -11.79
N LEU A 546 -11.22 15.50 -12.14
CA LEU A 546 -12.07 16.02 -13.21
C LEU A 546 -11.64 15.49 -14.58
N GLU A 547 -10.33 15.44 -14.84
CA GLU A 547 -9.79 14.89 -16.08
C GLU A 547 -10.11 13.40 -16.19
N ILE A 548 -9.96 12.64 -15.11
CA ILE A 548 -10.34 11.22 -15.05
C ILE A 548 -11.83 11.04 -15.34
N MET A 549 -12.69 11.87 -14.74
CA MET A 549 -14.14 11.84 -14.98
C MET A 549 -14.46 12.11 -16.46
N LEU A 550 -13.84 13.12 -17.05
CA LEU A 550 -14.01 13.46 -18.46
C LEU A 550 -13.51 12.35 -19.39
N LEU A 551 -12.35 11.75 -19.10
CA LEU A 551 -11.83 10.58 -19.83
C LEU A 551 -12.79 9.39 -19.75
N ASN A 552 -13.38 9.13 -18.57
CA ASN A 552 -14.38 8.08 -18.37
C ASN A 552 -15.69 8.35 -19.14
N MET A 553 -16.04 9.61 -19.34
CA MET A 553 -17.19 10.03 -20.15
C MET A 553 -16.89 10.05 -21.66
N GLY A 554 -15.68 9.66 -22.08
CA GLY A 554 -15.28 9.60 -23.49
C GLY A 554 -14.79 10.94 -24.07
N TYR A 555 -14.56 11.96 -23.24
CA TYR A 555 -14.00 13.23 -23.68
C TYR A 555 -12.49 13.13 -23.89
N ARG A 556 -12.00 13.72 -24.98
CA ARG A 556 -10.58 13.79 -25.32
C ARG A 556 -9.93 14.99 -24.63
N ILE A 557 -8.91 14.75 -23.83
CA ILE A 557 -8.11 15.80 -23.18
C ILE A 557 -6.72 15.82 -23.84
N PRO A 558 -6.33 16.90 -24.55
CA PRO A 558 -5.00 17.03 -25.13
C PRO A 558 -3.90 16.87 -24.06
N GLY A 559 -2.88 16.06 -24.34
CA GLY A 559 -1.72 15.84 -23.45
C GLY A 559 -1.81 14.66 -22.47
N VAL A 560 -2.97 13.99 -22.30
CA VAL A 560 -3.09 12.85 -21.36
C VAL A 560 -2.91 11.49 -22.06
N LEU A 561 -3.35 11.34 -23.32
CA LEU A 561 -3.28 10.09 -24.10
C LEU A 561 -3.17 10.35 -25.63
N GLU A 562 -2.09 10.98 -26.11
CA GLU A 562 -1.88 11.20 -27.56
C GLU A 562 -1.53 9.93 -28.37
N HIS A 563 -1.19 8.81 -27.71
CA HIS A 563 -0.79 7.56 -28.39
C HIS A 563 -1.91 6.51 -28.56
N MET A 564 -3.12 6.75 -28.04
CA MET A 564 -4.25 5.81 -28.22
C MET A 564 -5.04 6.06 -29.53
N SER A 565 -4.71 7.11 -30.27
CA SER A 565 -5.45 7.55 -31.48
C SER A 565 -5.16 6.69 -32.71
N GLU A 566 -3.96 6.12 -32.86
CA GLU A 566 -3.62 5.40 -34.09
C GLU A 566 -4.34 4.05 -34.24
N GLU A 567 -4.68 3.37 -33.12
CA GLU A 567 -5.44 2.11 -33.17
C GLU A 567 -6.96 2.31 -33.32
N LEU A 568 -7.50 3.46 -32.87
CA LEU A 568 -8.92 3.79 -33.01
C LEU A 568 -9.26 4.37 -34.39
N GLU A 569 -8.32 5.07 -35.03
CA GLU A 569 -8.53 5.63 -36.38
C GLU A 569 -8.47 4.55 -37.47
N GLN A 570 -7.71 3.47 -37.29
CA GLN A 570 -7.69 2.36 -38.26
C GLN A 570 -8.92 1.45 -38.21
N ARG A 571 -9.75 1.52 -37.15
CA ARG A 571 -10.98 0.72 -37.00
C ARG A 571 -12.27 1.46 -37.33
N ASN A 572 -12.27 2.78 -37.37
CA ASN A 572 -13.49 3.58 -37.56
C ASN A 572 -13.51 4.21 -38.96
N GLY A 573 -14.14 3.51 -39.91
CA GLY A 573 -14.68 4.15 -41.11
C GLY A 573 -15.72 5.23 -40.75
N PRO A 574 -16.13 6.08 -41.70
CA PRO A 574 -16.80 7.36 -41.42
C PRO A 574 -18.26 7.26 -40.94
N ASP A 575 -18.74 6.10 -40.50
CA ASP A 575 -20.11 5.88 -40.06
C ASP A 575 -20.14 5.18 -38.71
N ARG A 576 -20.31 5.95 -37.63
CA ARG A 576 -21.17 5.55 -36.50
C ARG A 576 -21.52 6.73 -35.58
N SER A 577 -22.82 6.77 -35.34
CA SER A 577 -23.62 7.72 -34.57
C SER A 577 -23.08 8.04 -33.17
N ILE A 578 -23.02 9.33 -32.90
CA ILE A 578 -22.97 9.95 -31.57
C ILE A 578 -24.04 9.33 -30.68
N VAL A 579 -23.63 8.84 -29.51
CA VAL A 579 -24.53 8.31 -28.47
C VAL A 579 -25.45 9.43 -28.01
N GLN A 580 -26.72 9.39 -28.41
CA GLN A 580 -27.77 10.20 -27.81
C GLN A 580 -28.07 9.65 -26.41
N CYS A 581 -27.85 10.47 -25.39
CA CYS A 581 -28.36 10.25 -24.03
C CYS A 581 -29.87 10.00 -24.10
N ARG A 582 -30.33 8.85 -23.60
CA ARG A 582 -31.76 8.58 -23.46
C ARG A 582 -32.36 9.52 -22.42
N THR A 583 -33.44 10.18 -22.78
CA THR A 583 -34.31 10.90 -21.84
C THR A 583 -35.23 9.92 -21.13
N SER A 584 -35.17 9.98 -19.79
CA SER A 584 -36.16 9.61 -18.75
C SER A 584 -37.00 8.35 -18.94
#